data_AF-A0A382TSQ4-F1
#
_entry.id   AF-A0A382TSQ4-F1
#
_cell.length_a   1.000
_cell.length_b   1.000
_cell.length_c   1.000
_cell.angle_alpha   90.00
_cell.angle_beta   90.00
_cell.angle_gamma   90.00
#
_symmetry.space_group_name_H-M   'P 1'
#
loop_
_entity.id
_entity.type
_entity.pdbx_description
1 polymer ?
#
loop_
_entity_poly.entity_id
_entity_poly.type
_entity_poly.pdbx_seq_one_letter_code
_entity_poly.pdbx_strand_id
1 'polypeptide(L)' 'MKGEMFTCKTINITETKDLIDTRDVIVADIRDPGSYMQSHLPDAVHLTQDNLEEFK' A
#
# COMPACT_ATOMS: atom_id res chain seq x y z
N MET A 1 -22.06 11.37 11.49
CA MET A 1 -21.82 10.16 10.68
C MET A 1 -21.27 9.11 11.63
N LYS A 2 -21.93 7.95 11.75
CA LYS A 2 -21.40 6.84 12.56
C LYS A 2 -20.10 6.40 11.90
N GLY A 3 -18.98 6.54 12.60
CA GLY A 3 -17.68 6.10 12.09
C GLY A 3 -17.71 4.58 11.92
N GLU A 4 -17.74 4.12 10.67
CA GLU A 4 -17.45 2.73 10.38
C GLU A 4 -16.02 2.47 10.82
N MET A 5 -15.86 1.49 11.70
CA MET A 5 -14.55 1.11 12.21
C MET A 5 -13.93 0.19 11.15
N PHE A 6 -13.12 0.77 10.27
CA PHE A 6 -12.36 -0.01 9.29
C PHE A 6 -11.42 -0.95 10.04
N THR A 7 -11.61 -2.25 9.86
CA THR A 7 -10.70 -3.26 10.40
C THR A 7 -9.58 -3.46 9.40
N CYS A 8 -8.35 -3.10 9.80
CA CYS A 8 -7.16 -3.48 9.06
C CYS A 8 -6.58 -4.78 9.64
N LYS A 9 -6.11 -5.67 8.77
CA LYS A 9 -5.36 -6.86 9.17
C LYS A 9 -3.87 -6.54 9.02
N THR A 10 -3.11 -6.70 10.10
CA THR A 10 -1.65 -6.76 9.99
C THR A 10 -1.24 -8.15 9.49
N ILE A 11 -0.45 -8.18 8.43
CA ILE A 11 0.08 -9.42 7.83
C ILE A 11 1.61 -9.40 7.85
N ASN A 12 2.22 -10.58 7.77
CA ASN A 12 3.67 -10.68 7.64
C ASN A 12 4.12 -10.64 6.16
N ILE A 13 5.45 -10.64 5.94
CA ILE A 13 6.02 -10.54 4.59
C ILE A 13 5.73 -11.77 3.71
N THR A 14 5.59 -12.96 4.30
CA THR A 14 5.26 -14.18 3.55
C THR A 14 3.83 -14.10 3.02
N GLU A 15 2.87 -13.77 3.88
CA GLU A 15 1.47 -13.54 3.47
C GLU A 15 1.36 -12.41 2.42
N THR A 16 2.15 -11.34 2.59
CA THR A 16 2.20 -10.23 1.63
C THR A 16 2.71 -10.70 0.27
N LYS A 17 3.77 -11.50 0.26
CA LYS A 17 4.33 -12.05 -0.98
C LYS A 17 3.33 -12.93 -1.71
N ASP A 18 2.62 -13.80 -1.00
CA ASP A 18 1.61 -14.68 -1.60
C ASP A 18 0.51 -13.86 -2.29
N LEU A 19 0.03 -12.78 -1.64
CA LEU A 19 -0.98 -11.87 -2.21
C LEU A 19 -0.48 -11.10 -3.45
N ILE A 20 0.78 -10.66 -3.43
CA ILE A 20 1.41 -9.98 -4.57
C ILE A 20 1.54 -10.96 -5.75
N ASP A 21 1.94 -12.20 -5.47
CA ASP A 21 2.10 -13.24 -6.49
C ASP A 21 0.75 -13.60 -7.14
N THR A 22 -0.37 -13.49 -6.42
CA THR A 22 -1.73 -13.66 -7.00
C THR A 22 -2.24 -12.44 -7.76
N ARG A 23 -1.51 -11.30 -7.78
CA ARG A 23 -1.87 -10.04 -8.48
C ARG A 23 -3.23 -9.46 -8.08
N ASP A 24 -3.74 -9.81 -6.92
CA ASP A 24 -5.10 -9.45 -6.47
C ASP A 24 -5.10 -8.27 -5.50
N VAL A 25 -3.97 -7.57 -5.41
CA VAL A 25 -3.74 -6.47 -4.46
C VAL A 25 -3.04 -5.30 -5.13
N ILE A 26 -3.37 -4.11 -4.64
CA ILE A 26 -2.59 -2.89 -4.91
C ILE A 26 -1.71 -2.66 -3.68
N VAL A 27 -0.42 -2.47 -3.91
CA VAL A 27 0.54 -2.15 -2.85
C VAL A 27 0.71 -0.63 -2.79
N ALA A 28 0.33 -0.03 -1.67
CA ALA A 28 0.63 1.37 -1.38
C ALA A 28 1.90 1.46 -0.53
N ASP A 29 2.90 2.21 -1.01
CA ASP A 29 4.09 2.58 -0.25
C ASP A 29 3.93 4.02 0.25
N ILE A 30 3.85 4.21 1.56
CA ILE A 30 3.60 5.51 2.21
C ILE A 30 4.88 6.18 2.76
N ARG A 31 6.06 5.65 2.40
CA ARG A 31 7.35 6.21 2.85
C ARG A 31 7.62 7.56 2.20
N ASP A 32 8.67 8.24 2.64
CA ASP A 32 9.12 9.48 2.00
C ASP A 32 9.61 9.24 0.56
N PRO A 33 9.61 10.26 -0.31
CA PRO A 33 10.01 10.11 -1.71
C PRO A 33 11.42 9.57 -1.90
N GLY A 34 12.37 9.95 -1.04
CA GLY A 34 13.76 9.50 -1.14
C GLY A 34 13.87 7.99 -0.92
N SER A 35 13.22 7.48 0.12
CA SER A 35 13.15 6.05 0.42
C SER A 35 12.48 5.24 -0.69
N TYR A 36 11.38 5.75 -1.26
CA TYR A 36 10.68 5.08 -2.37
C TYR A 36 11.54 5.04 -3.64
N MET A 37 12.15 6.18 -4.02
CA MET A 37 13.01 6.27 -5.21
C MET A 37 14.28 5.43 -5.10
N GLN A 38 14.84 5.27 -3.90
CA GLN A 38 16.03 4.44 -3.71
C GLN A 38 15.73 2.96 -4.01
N SER A 39 14.59 2.46 -3.51
CA SER A 39 14.08 1.12 -3.82
C SER A 39 12.66 0.97 -3.26
N HIS A 40 11.79 0.30 -4.02
CA HIS A 40 10.43 -0.06 -3.62
C HIS A 40 10.03 -1.39 -4.28
N LEU A 41 8.92 -1.96 -3.82
CA LEU A 41 8.35 -3.16 -4.44
C LEU A 41 7.89 -2.84 -5.87
N PRO A 42 8.14 -3.70 -6.86
CA PRO A 42 7.58 -3.54 -8.20
C PRO A 42 6.07 -3.32 -8.16
N ASP A 43 5.58 -2.42 -9.03
CA ASP A 43 4.17 -2.07 -9.17
C ASP A 43 3.53 -1.39 -7.93
N ALA A 44 4.30 -1.08 -6.89
CA ALA A 44 3.80 -0.33 -5.74
C ALA A 44 3.55 1.14 -6.11
N VAL A 45 2.41 1.67 -5.68
CA VAL A 45 2.06 3.09 -5.82
C VAL A 45 2.65 3.87 -4.65
N HIS A 46 3.46 4.89 -4.94
CA HIS A 46 3.89 5.84 -3.91
C HIS A 46 2.69 6.71 -3.50
N LEU A 47 2.06 6.36 -2.38
CA LEU A 47 0.87 7.02 -1.88
C LEU A 47 1.27 8.18 -0.98
N THR A 48 0.93 9.38 -1.40
CA THR A 48 1.22 10.64 -0.69
C THR A 48 -0.08 11.42 -0.50
N GLN A 49 -0.01 12.53 0.24
CA GLN A 49 -1.18 13.40 0.42
C GLN A 49 -1.67 13.99 -0.92
N ASP A 50 -0.78 14.18 -1.89
CA ASP A 50 -1.08 14.81 -3.17
C ASP A 50 -1.93 13.92 -4.10
N ASN A 51 -1.76 12.59 -4.01
CA ASN A 51 -2.49 11.62 -4.85
C ASN A 51 -3.50 10.76 -4.08
N LEU A 52 -3.66 10.99 -2.77
CA LEU A 52 -4.59 10.24 -1.93
C LEU A 52 -6.04 10.31 -2.41
N GLU A 53 -6.46 11.46 -2.95
CA GLU A 53 -7.83 11.63 -3.43
C GLU A 53 -8.13 10.81 -4.70
N GLU A 54 -7.12 10.54 -5.52
CA GLU A 54 -7.21 9.75 -6.75
C GLU A 54 -7.09 8.25 -6.48
N PHE A 55 -6.47 7.86 -5.36
CA PHE A 55 -6.20 6.48 -4.96
C PHE A 55 -7.42 5.74 -4.36
N LYS A 56 -8.64 6.01 -4.84
CA LYS A 56 -9.89 5.44 -4.28
C LYS A 56 -10.32 4.14 -4.94
#